data_AF-C1A678-F1
#
_entry.id   AF-C1A678-F1
#
_cell.length_a   1.000
_cell.length_b   1.000
_cell.length_c   1.000
_cell.angle_alpha   90.00
_cell.angle_beta   90.00
_cell.angle_gamma   90.00
#
_symmetry.space_group_name_H-M   'P 1'
#
loop_
_entity.id
_entity.type
_entity.pdbx_description
1 polymer ?
#
loop_
_entity_poly.entity_id
_entity_poly.type
_entity_poly.pdbx_seq_one_letter_code
_entity_poly.pdbx_strand_id
1 'polypeptide(L)'
;MAHHHNDGSPEPETGGSNLKKAEAWLDNRTGFKGLLNEVLFENVPGGSRWRYVWGSTLSFFFVVQVITGTFLWMSYSPSTQSAWESVYFIQHQMWGGWFLRGLHHFVAQAMTVLLVLHLMQVIIDGAYKAPREVNYWFGVVLLLLILALSLTGYLLPWDQNGYWSTAVSTNLVGMSPIVGQAAQTVVVGGANYGHQTLSRFLALHAGVIPGVIILFIVGHVYLFRRHGITPKQPLKGPDEGFWPEQILKDVVACLAVLMVVLFFVVREHGAPLGAPADPSEQFSAARPEWYFLFLFQMLKYFPGKTEIIGAIVLPTVLLLTLAAMPIIGKWRLGHRFNLGFMGVMLFGVALLTWQAMSADRNDVEFQAAKATAKRDAARAVELANGGVPITGALSLMRDDAYTRGPRIFSQNCASCHRFDGHDGLGNPLPKDSISASDLKGFGSREWVRGFLHADTILTSRYWGGTIHAEGDMAMWLADHMPEDEDEELTRENVVLALSYQAKLRSQSALDVRDSARIASGVAFMRNTSSGCAECHKFQDVGTDSPELTDWGSRAWTIDFVADPTHPRFFGRDNDRMPSFGTEKTLTQREIEMVVDWLRGEWQTPKAAAKP
;
A
#
# COMPACT_ATOMS: atom_id res chain seq x y z
N MET A 1 75.56 10.77 62.87
CA MET A 1 74.62 10.32 63.92
C MET A 1 73.29 10.03 63.24
N ALA A 2 72.83 8.80 63.38
CA ALA A 2 71.64 8.25 62.74
C ALA A 2 70.35 8.85 63.30
N HIS A 3 69.34 9.03 62.45
CA HIS A 3 67.94 8.94 62.88
C HIS A 3 67.11 8.25 61.80
N HIS A 4 66.56 7.11 62.22
CA HIS A 4 65.56 6.30 61.54
C HIS A 4 64.35 7.12 61.09
N HIS A 5 63.94 6.96 59.83
CA HIS A 5 62.53 7.08 59.47
C HIS A 5 62.04 5.76 58.87
N ASN A 6 61.22 5.14 59.70
CA ASN A 6 60.34 3.99 59.53
C ASN A 6 59.84 3.75 58.09
N ASP A 7 60.27 2.63 57.52
CA ASP A 7 59.69 2.01 56.33
C ASP A 7 58.36 1.38 56.72
N GLY A 8 57.28 2.12 56.54
CA GLY A 8 55.91 1.65 56.66
C GLY A 8 55.31 1.49 55.27
N SER A 9 55.74 0.46 54.54
CA SER A 9 55.02 -0.02 53.37
C SER A 9 53.59 -0.42 53.80
N PRO A 10 52.52 0.15 53.24
CA PRO A 10 51.21 -0.43 53.43
C PRO A 10 51.20 -1.78 52.70
N GLU A 11 51.05 -2.87 53.47
CA GLU A 11 50.70 -4.18 52.93
C GLU A 11 49.48 -4.03 51.99
N PRO A 12 49.46 -4.72 50.84
CA PRO A 12 48.29 -4.70 49.98
C PRO A 12 47.16 -5.41 50.70
N GLU A 13 46.10 -4.67 51.07
CA GLU A 13 44.84 -5.29 51.51
C GLU A 13 44.35 -6.24 50.41
N THR A 14 44.62 -7.52 50.61
CA THR A 14 44.23 -8.62 49.74
C THR A 14 42.77 -9.01 50.04
N GLY A 15 41.84 -8.08 49.84
CA GLY A 15 40.42 -8.29 50.14
C GLY A 15 39.43 -7.86 49.05
N GLY A 16 39.90 -7.28 47.94
CA GLY A 16 39.02 -6.96 46.80
C GLY A 16 38.62 -8.23 46.04
N SER A 17 37.32 -8.52 45.94
CA SER A 17 36.80 -9.66 45.16
C SER A 17 37.45 -9.70 43.77
N ASN A 18 37.68 -10.90 43.22
CA ASN A 18 38.32 -11.07 41.91
C ASN A 18 37.65 -10.23 40.80
N LEU A 19 36.36 -9.92 40.94
CA LEU A 19 35.63 -8.96 40.11
C LEU A 19 36.19 -7.53 40.21
N LYS A 20 36.40 -6.98 41.41
CA LYS A 20 36.93 -5.62 41.58
C LYS A 20 38.36 -5.49 41.02
N LYS A 21 39.16 -6.55 41.14
CA LYS A 21 40.52 -6.60 40.55
C LYS A 21 40.46 -6.67 39.02
N ALA A 22 39.58 -7.49 38.45
CA ALA A 22 39.36 -7.56 37.00
C ALA A 22 38.82 -6.24 36.44
N GLU A 23 37.89 -5.60 37.15
CA GLU A 23 37.32 -4.31 36.81
C GLU A 23 38.37 -3.18 36.85
N ALA A 24 39.19 -3.13 37.90
CA ALA A 24 40.29 -2.16 38.00
C ALA A 24 41.39 -2.40 36.94
N TRP A 25 41.68 -3.67 36.64
CA TRP A 25 42.58 -4.02 35.54
C TRP A 25 42.03 -3.49 34.21
N LEU A 26 40.75 -3.75 33.90
CA LEU A 26 40.11 -3.32 32.67
C LEU A 26 40.04 -1.79 32.57
N ASP A 27 39.67 -1.11 33.65
CA ASP A 27 39.61 0.34 33.71
C ASP A 27 40.98 0.99 33.49
N ASN A 28 42.05 0.43 34.06
CA ASN A 28 43.40 0.94 33.83
C ASN A 28 43.82 0.86 32.34
N ARG A 29 43.33 -0.13 31.57
CA ARG A 29 43.66 -0.28 30.14
C ARG A 29 42.72 0.50 29.21
N THR A 30 41.46 0.66 29.61
CA THR A 30 40.40 1.19 28.73
C THR A 30 39.91 2.58 29.14
N GLY A 31 40.13 2.99 30.39
CA GLY A 31 39.59 4.21 30.98
C GLY A 31 38.06 4.24 31.06
N PHE A 32 37.40 3.08 30.98
CA PHE A 32 35.95 3.01 30.79
C PHE A 32 35.16 3.63 31.95
N LYS A 33 35.69 3.64 33.18
CA LYS A 33 35.03 4.30 34.32
C LYS A 33 35.05 5.82 34.22
N GLY A 34 36.14 6.39 33.71
CA GLY A 34 36.21 7.84 33.45
C GLY A 34 35.14 8.25 32.45
N LEU A 35 35.03 7.49 31.35
CA LEU A 35 33.99 7.70 30.34
C LEU A 35 32.58 7.50 30.90
N LEU A 36 32.34 6.42 31.65
CA LEU A 36 31.03 6.14 32.27
C LEU A 36 30.62 7.21 33.28
N ASN A 37 31.57 7.70 34.09
CA ASN A 37 31.26 8.74 35.05
C ASN A 37 30.82 10.04 34.36
N GLU A 38 31.54 10.42 33.30
CA GLU A 38 31.20 11.59 32.49
C GLU A 38 29.91 11.41 31.68
N VAL A 39 29.54 10.16 31.36
CA VAL A 39 28.26 9.81 30.72
C VAL A 39 27.07 9.86 31.69
N LEU A 40 27.23 9.30 32.90
CA LEU A 40 26.10 9.00 33.79
C LEU A 40 25.85 10.08 34.85
N PHE A 41 26.89 10.79 35.29
CA PHE A 41 26.81 11.71 36.43
C PHE A 41 26.93 13.18 36.02
N GLU A 42 26.53 13.53 34.80
CA GLU A 42 26.37 14.93 34.40
C GLU A 42 25.24 15.58 35.23
N ASN A 43 25.50 16.78 35.76
CA ASN A 43 24.52 17.55 36.50
C ASN A 43 23.47 18.16 35.56
N VAL A 44 22.19 18.04 35.91
CA VAL A 44 21.05 18.61 35.21
C VAL A 44 20.60 19.88 35.95
N PRO A 45 20.88 21.09 35.42
CA PRO A 45 20.60 22.32 36.16
C PRO A 45 19.10 22.57 36.33
N GLY A 46 18.67 22.80 37.56
CA GLY A 46 17.26 22.99 37.92
C GLY A 46 16.40 21.73 37.84
N GLY A 47 17.03 20.56 38.00
CA GLY A 47 16.42 19.24 38.18
C GLY A 47 16.01 18.55 36.88
N SER A 48 15.80 17.23 36.97
CA SER A 48 15.37 16.37 35.87
C SER A 48 13.91 16.64 35.47
N ARG A 49 13.61 16.66 34.16
CA ARG A 49 12.31 17.11 33.63
C ARG A 49 11.78 16.19 32.52
N TRP A 50 10.47 15.99 32.52
CA TRP A 50 9.76 15.28 31.43
C TRP A 50 9.97 15.90 30.06
N ARG A 51 10.25 17.20 29.99
CA ARG A 51 10.53 17.86 28.72
C ARG A 51 11.86 17.44 28.11
N TYR A 52 12.79 16.85 28.85
CA TYR A 52 14.11 16.47 28.34
C TYR A 52 14.18 15.04 27.77
N VAL A 53 13.09 14.27 27.87
CA VAL A 53 13.07 12.85 27.47
C VAL A 53 13.11 12.64 25.95
N TRP A 54 12.73 13.62 25.14
CA TRP A 54 12.49 13.39 23.70
C TRP A 54 13.76 13.00 22.93
N GLY A 55 14.93 13.55 23.30
CA GLY A 55 16.19 13.23 22.64
C GLY A 55 16.70 11.81 22.95
N SER A 56 16.56 11.35 24.19
CA SER A 56 16.92 9.99 24.59
C SER A 56 15.93 8.97 24.05
N THR A 57 14.62 9.27 24.06
CA THR A 57 13.60 8.43 23.43
C THR A 57 13.83 8.26 21.92
N LEU A 58 14.21 9.32 21.19
CA LEU A 58 14.59 9.22 19.78
C LEU A 58 15.81 8.32 19.56
N SER A 59 16.86 8.49 20.36
CA SER A 59 18.07 7.65 20.28
C SER A 59 17.75 6.18 20.55
N PHE A 60 16.91 5.89 21.55
CA PHE A 60 16.44 4.53 21.84
C PHE A 60 15.70 3.91 20.64
N PHE A 61 14.73 4.62 20.06
CA PHE A 61 13.98 4.08 18.92
C PHE A 61 14.83 3.97 17.64
N PHE A 62 15.82 4.83 17.46
CA PHE A 62 16.80 4.66 16.37
C PHE A 62 17.59 3.35 16.54
N VAL A 63 18.02 3.00 17.75
CA VAL A 63 18.67 1.70 18.01
C VAL A 63 17.71 0.55 17.73
N VAL A 64 16.44 0.66 18.14
CA VAL A 64 15.41 -0.34 17.80
C VAL A 64 15.28 -0.48 16.27
N GLN A 65 15.32 0.62 15.52
CA GLN A 65 15.28 0.58 14.05
C GLN A 65 16.48 -0.12 13.43
N VAL A 66 17.70 0.16 13.92
CA VAL A 66 18.91 -0.50 13.42
C VAL A 66 18.85 -2.00 13.68
N ILE A 67 18.44 -2.41 14.88
CA ILE A 67 18.33 -3.83 15.25
C ILE A 67 17.27 -4.52 14.39
N THR A 68 16.06 -3.99 14.36
CA THR A 68 14.95 -4.60 13.60
C THR A 68 15.24 -4.61 12.10
N GLY A 69 15.80 -3.53 11.56
CA GLY A 69 16.19 -3.42 10.15
C GLY A 69 17.28 -4.41 9.76
N THR A 70 18.25 -4.67 10.64
CA THR A 70 19.29 -5.69 10.40
C THR A 70 18.69 -7.09 10.26
N PHE A 71 17.77 -7.48 11.16
CA PHE A 71 17.09 -8.78 11.06
C PHE A 71 16.19 -8.87 9.83
N LEU A 72 15.48 -7.79 9.47
CA LEU A 72 14.68 -7.76 8.24
C LEU A 72 15.55 -7.90 6.99
N TRP A 73 16.72 -7.24 6.97
CA TRP A 73 17.65 -7.31 5.86
C TRP A 73 18.17 -8.75 5.62
N MET A 74 18.38 -9.53 6.68
CA MET A 74 18.80 -10.94 6.58
C MET A 74 17.79 -11.84 5.87
N SER A 75 16.51 -11.44 5.78
CA SER A 75 15.44 -12.21 5.14
C SER A 75 14.87 -11.54 3.88
N TYR A 76 15.35 -10.35 3.53
CA TYR A 76 14.84 -9.55 2.42
C TYR A 76 15.64 -9.81 1.13
N SER A 77 14.95 -9.92 0.00
CA SER A 77 15.56 -10.15 -1.32
C SER A 77 15.32 -8.95 -2.26
N PRO A 78 16.34 -8.12 -2.56
CA PRO A 78 16.17 -6.88 -3.33
C PRO A 78 16.09 -7.13 -4.85
N SER A 79 14.97 -7.68 -5.33
CA SER A 79 14.68 -7.75 -6.77
C SER A 79 13.22 -7.45 -7.05
N THR A 80 12.91 -6.92 -8.24
CA THR A 80 11.53 -6.67 -8.69
C THR A 80 10.67 -7.93 -8.70
N GLN A 81 11.30 -9.11 -8.77
CA GLN A 81 10.61 -10.40 -8.75
C GLN A 81 10.40 -10.94 -7.33
N SER A 82 11.38 -10.77 -6.44
CA SER A 82 11.44 -11.42 -5.13
C SER A 82 11.22 -10.50 -3.92
N ALA A 83 11.22 -9.17 -4.10
CA ALA A 83 11.10 -8.24 -2.97
C ALA A 83 9.77 -8.36 -2.26
N TRP A 84 8.67 -8.25 -3.01
CA TRP A 84 7.33 -8.43 -2.45
C TRP A 84 7.16 -9.81 -1.82
N GLU A 85 7.66 -10.87 -2.48
CA GLU A 85 7.64 -12.24 -1.95
C GLU A 85 8.39 -12.36 -0.63
N SER A 86 9.60 -11.81 -0.53
CA SER A 86 10.39 -11.86 0.69
C SER A 86 9.72 -11.11 1.85
N VAL A 87 9.04 -10.01 1.56
CA VAL A 87 8.25 -9.27 2.55
C VAL A 87 6.98 -10.03 2.95
N TYR A 88 6.32 -10.69 2.01
CA TYR A 88 5.22 -11.61 2.29
C TYR A 88 5.69 -12.77 3.19
N PHE A 89 6.84 -13.37 2.92
CA PHE A 89 7.45 -14.41 3.74
C PHE A 89 7.74 -13.92 5.16
N ILE A 90 8.41 -12.76 5.30
CA ILE A 90 8.66 -12.13 6.61
C ILE A 90 7.35 -11.91 7.37
N GLN A 91 6.31 -11.41 6.69
CA GLN A 91 5.06 -11.04 7.33
C GLN A 91 4.20 -12.26 7.71
N HIS A 92 4.15 -13.32 6.90
CA HIS A 92 3.15 -14.39 7.05
C HIS A 92 3.74 -15.77 7.37
N GLN A 93 5.02 -16.01 7.06
CA GLN A 93 5.63 -17.35 7.17
C GLN A 93 6.74 -17.41 8.22
N MET A 94 7.54 -16.35 8.37
CA MET A 94 8.64 -16.31 9.33
C MET A 94 8.10 -16.21 10.77
N TRP A 95 8.58 -17.09 11.65
CA TRP A 95 8.20 -17.05 13.07
C TRP A 95 8.60 -15.71 13.71
N GLY A 96 7.61 -15.02 14.31
CA GLY A 96 7.80 -13.67 14.86
C GLY A 96 8.04 -12.57 13.83
N GLY A 97 7.99 -12.88 12.53
CA GLY A 97 8.33 -11.93 11.46
C GLY A 97 7.32 -10.79 11.30
N TRP A 98 6.01 -11.07 11.45
CA TRP A 98 4.98 -10.02 11.51
C TRP A 98 5.26 -9.00 12.62
N PHE A 99 5.71 -9.48 13.79
CA PHE A 99 6.02 -8.63 14.93
C PHE A 99 7.27 -7.80 14.67
N LEU A 100 8.33 -8.42 14.14
CA LEU A 100 9.57 -7.74 13.76
C LEU A 100 9.31 -6.63 12.73
N ARG A 101 8.58 -6.95 11.66
CA ARG A 101 8.22 -6.00 10.59
C ARG A 101 7.29 -4.91 11.09
N GLY A 102 6.28 -5.27 11.89
CA GLY A 102 5.40 -4.32 12.54
C GLY A 102 6.16 -3.34 13.43
N LEU A 103 7.09 -3.84 14.25
CA LEU A 103 7.90 -3.02 15.13
C LEU A 103 8.73 -2.02 14.33
N HIS A 104 9.43 -2.48 13.28
CA HIS A 104 10.18 -1.60 12.39
C HIS A 104 9.30 -0.50 11.76
N HIS A 105 8.12 -0.87 11.25
CA HIS A 105 7.17 0.06 10.63
C HIS A 105 6.64 1.10 11.64
N PHE A 106 6.04 0.67 12.75
CA PHE A 106 5.40 1.59 13.69
C PHE A 106 6.38 2.39 14.54
N VAL A 107 7.61 1.88 14.76
CA VAL A 107 8.68 2.70 15.33
C VAL A 107 9.05 3.85 14.39
N ALA A 108 9.03 3.66 13.07
CA ALA A 108 9.36 4.74 12.11
C ALA A 108 8.30 5.85 12.19
N GLN A 109 7.04 5.45 12.32
CA GLN A 109 5.91 6.36 12.54
C GLN A 109 6.09 7.15 13.86
N ALA A 110 6.41 6.46 14.96
CA ALA A 110 6.63 7.07 16.26
C ALA A 110 7.84 8.02 16.27
N MET A 111 8.95 7.64 15.64
CA MET A 111 10.14 8.48 15.50
C MET A 111 9.83 9.80 14.80
N THR A 112 8.97 9.78 13.78
CA THR A 112 8.58 11.02 13.08
C THR A 112 7.84 11.99 14.00
N VAL A 113 6.96 11.49 14.88
CA VAL A 113 6.30 12.31 15.90
C VAL A 113 7.30 12.82 16.93
N LEU A 114 8.15 11.93 17.47
CA LEU A 114 9.15 12.29 18.47
C LEU A 114 10.14 13.34 17.96
N LEU A 115 10.48 13.28 16.67
CA LEU A 115 11.36 14.24 16.00
C LEU A 115 10.77 15.65 16.01
N VAL A 116 9.46 15.78 15.72
CA VAL A 116 8.74 17.05 15.84
C VAL A 116 8.69 17.53 17.29
N LEU A 117 8.39 16.65 18.25
CA LEU A 117 8.37 16.99 19.67
C LEU A 117 9.73 17.47 20.19
N HIS A 118 10.81 16.80 19.76
CA HIS A 118 12.18 17.18 20.10
C HIS A 118 12.56 18.53 19.49
N LEU A 119 12.25 18.76 18.22
CA LEU A 119 12.47 20.06 17.57
C LEU A 119 11.69 21.18 18.28
N MET A 120 10.43 20.93 18.64
CA MET A 120 9.60 21.86 19.40
C MET A 120 10.22 22.20 20.76
N GLN A 121 10.68 21.20 21.50
CA GLN A 121 11.37 21.41 22.77
C GLN A 121 12.59 22.33 22.59
N VAL A 122 13.45 22.04 21.60
CA VAL A 122 14.66 22.82 21.32
C VAL A 122 14.33 24.28 20.99
N ILE A 123 13.29 24.53 20.19
CA ILE A 123 12.87 25.89 19.83
C ILE A 123 12.24 26.61 21.02
N ILE A 124 11.36 25.95 21.78
CA ILE A 124 10.67 26.54 22.95
C ILE A 124 11.65 26.90 24.05
N ASP A 125 12.62 26.03 24.34
CA ASP A 125 13.61 26.27 25.39
C ASP A 125 14.78 27.16 24.91
N GLY A 126 14.83 27.50 23.63
CA GLY A 126 15.92 28.29 23.07
C GLY A 126 17.27 27.56 23.10
N ALA A 127 17.26 26.23 23.11
CA ALA A 127 18.44 25.38 23.19
C ALA A 127 19.34 25.43 21.94
N TYR A 128 18.90 26.17 20.92
CA TYR A 128 19.63 26.46 19.69
C TYR A 128 20.53 27.71 19.78
N LYS A 129 20.44 28.50 20.85
CA LYS A 129 21.22 29.73 21.04
C LYS A 129 22.67 29.42 21.44
N ALA A 130 23.55 30.42 21.33
CA ALA A 130 24.95 30.34 21.72
C ALA A 130 25.15 29.67 23.10
N PRO A 131 26.11 28.73 23.24
CA PRO A 131 27.09 28.24 22.25
C PRO A 131 26.64 26.97 21.46
N ARG A 132 25.33 26.71 21.34
CA ARG A 132 24.77 25.44 20.84
C ARG A 132 24.34 25.47 19.38
N GLU A 133 24.74 26.48 18.61
CA GLU A 133 24.32 26.65 17.21
C GLU A 133 24.73 25.46 16.34
N VAL A 134 25.97 24.97 16.51
CA VAL A 134 26.47 23.80 15.77
C VAL A 134 25.67 22.54 16.13
N ASN A 135 25.32 22.37 17.41
CA ASN A 135 24.50 21.25 17.85
C ASN A 135 23.11 21.28 17.19
N TYR A 136 22.53 22.47 17.06
CA TYR A 136 21.27 22.67 16.36
C TYR A 136 21.36 22.30 14.87
N TRP A 137 22.42 22.71 14.16
CA TRP A 137 22.60 22.33 12.76
C TRP A 137 22.81 20.83 12.57
N PHE A 138 23.50 20.16 13.49
CA PHE A 138 23.52 18.69 13.52
C PHE A 138 22.10 18.12 13.65
N GLY A 139 21.26 18.70 14.52
CA GLY A 139 19.85 18.33 14.67
C GLY A 139 19.03 18.54 13.38
N VAL A 140 19.24 19.65 12.66
CA VAL A 140 18.58 19.90 11.36
C VAL A 140 19.04 18.91 10.30
N VAL A 141 20.33 18.54 10.25
CA VAL A 141 20.80 17.51 9.32
C VAL A 141 20.21 16.14 9.70
N LEU A 142 20.19 15.77 10.98
CA LEU A 142 19.57 14.54 11.47
C LEU A 142 18.08 14.48 11.13
N LEU A 143 17.35 15.60 11.27
CA LEU A 143 15.95 15.73 10.83
C LEU A 143 15.79 15.31 9.37
N LEU A 144 16.61 15.85 8.48
CA LEU A 144 16.56 15.54 7.05
C LEU A 144 16.93 14.09 6.75
N LEU A 145 17.94 13.54 7.45
CA LEU A 145 18.37 12.15 7.27
C LEU A 145 17.28 11.15 7.71
N ILE A 146 16.55 11.43 8.80
CA ILE A 146 15.42 10.60 9.23
C ILE A 146 14.28 10.66 8.21
N LEU A 147 13.95 11.84 7.68
CA LEU A 147 12.94 11.96 6.61
C LEU A 147 13.38 11.21 5.33
N ALA A 148 14.67 11.23 5.00
CA ALA A 148 15.24 10.46 3.89
C ALA A 148 15.16 8.94 4.12
N LEU A 149 15.38 8.45 5.35
CA LEU A 149 15.15 7.04 5.71
C LEU A 149 13.70 6.63 5.49
N SER A 150 12.75 7.45 5.93
CA SER A 150 11.32 7.19 5.75
C SER A 150 10.93 7.06 4.27
N LEU A 151 11.50 7.88 3.39
CA LEU A 151 11.26 7.80 1.94
C LEU A 151 11.91 6.55 1.32
N THR A 152 13.17 6.29 1.64
CA THR A 152 13.93 5.18 1.03
C THR A 152 13.44 3.81 1.47
N GLY A 153 12.93 3.67 2.70
CA GLY A 153 12.37 2.42 3.19
C GLY A 153 11.02 2.06 2.56
N TYR A 154 10.28 3.07 2.07
CA TYR A 154 8.92 2.88 1.55
C TYR A 154 8.86 2.08 0.25
N LEU A 155 9.94 2.12 -0.54
CA LEU A 155 10.04 1.37 -1.78
C LEU A 155 10.26 -0.14 -1.54
N LEU A 156 10.86 -0.51 -0.41
CA LEU A 156 11.38 -1.87 -0.18
C LEU A 156 10.29 -2.97 -0.17
N PRO A 157 9.06 -2.75 0.31
CA PRO A 157 7.97 -3.73 0.14
C PRO A 157 7.62 -4.05 -1.32
N TRP A 158 7.99 -3.18 -2.26
CA TRP A 158 7.69 -3.32 -3.70
C TRP A 158 6.20 -3.56 -3.99
N ASP A 159 5.34 -2.89 -3.24
CA ASP A 159 3.90 -2.85 -3.47
C ASP A 159 3.48 -1.61 -4.28
N GLN A 160 2.23 -1.57 -4.72
CA GLN A 160 1.71 -0.46 -5.53
C GLN A 160 1.94 0.91 -4.88
N ASN A 161 1.68 1.06 -3.58
CA ASN A 161 1.81 2.39 -2.96
C ASN A 161 3.28 2.80 -2.83
N GLY A 162 4.16 1.87 -2.43
CA GLY A 162 5.60 2.10 -2.32
C GLY A 162 6.23 2.50 -3.66
N TYR A 163 5.87 1.80 -4.74
CA TYR A 163 6.34 2.09 -6.09
C TYR A 163 5.91 3.50 -6.55
N TRP A 164 4.60 3.78 -6.53
CA TRP A 164 4.06 5.03 -7.07
C TRP A 164 4.41 6.25 -6.20
N SER A 165 4.43 6.11 -4.87
CA SER A 165 4.85 7.19 -3.98
C SER A 165 6.34 7.54 -4.13
N THR A 166 7.18 6.52 -4.37
CA THR A 166 8.60 6.75 -4.67
C THR A 166 8.75 7.47 -6.00
N ALA A 167 8.02 7.03 -7.04
CA ALA A 167 8.07 7.66 -8.35
C ALA A 167 7.74 9.16 -8.30
N VAL A 168 6.71 9.54 -7.55
CA VAL A 168 6.38 10.95 -7.29
C VAL A 168 7.56 11.65 -6.60
N SER A 169 8.09 11.09 -5.51
CA SER A 169 9.15 11.72 -4.72
C SER A 169 10.45 11.95 -5.51
N THR A 170 10.88 10.98 -6.31
CA THR A 170 12.08 11.10 -7.15
C THR A 170 11.87 12.00 -8.36
N ASN A 171 10.64 12.09 -8.89
CA ASN A 171 10.30 13.08 -9.91
C ASN A 171 10.42 14.51 -9.37
N LEU A 172 10.02 14.76 -8.12
CA LEU A 172 10.21 16.07 -7.47
C LEU A 172 11.70 16.41 -7.31
N VAL A 173 12.56 15.43 -6.99
CA VAL A 173 14.02 15.61 -6.97
C VAL A 173 14.54 15.99 -8.37
N GLY A 174 14.01 15.34 -9.41
CA GLY A 174 14.32 15.63 -10.81
C GLY A 174 14.06 17.08 -11.23
N MET A 175 13.07 17.74 -10.61
CA MET A 175 12.74 19.14 -10.86
C MET A 175 13.74 20.13 -10.26
N SER A 176 14.70 19.67 -9.43
CA SER A 176 15.67 20.54 -8.80
C SER A 176 16.58 21.23 -9.81
N PRO A 177 16.75 22.56 -9.72
CA PRO A 177 17.67 23.28 -10.60
C PRO A 177 19.09 22.72 -10.52
N ILE A 178 19.82 22.83 -11.64
CA ILE A 178 21.26 22.52 -11.77
C ILE A 178 21.57 21.01 -11.74
N VAL A 179 21.13 20.27 -10.72
CA VAL A 179 21.55 18.87 -10.48
C VAL A 179 20.40 17.86 -10.43
N GLY A 180 19.14 18.30 -10.53
CA GLY A 180 17.96 17.44 -10.31
C GLY A 180 17.91 16.21 -11.21
N GLN A 181 18.02 16.39 -12.53
CA GLN A 181 17.98 15.27 -13.48
C GLN A 181 19.13 14.28 -13.29
N ALA A 182 20.34 14.77 -13.01
CA ALA A 182 21.49 13.92 -12.75
C ALA A 182 21.30 13.13 -11.44
N ALA A 183 20.83 13.79 -10.38
CA ALA A 183 20.52 13.16 -9.10
C ALA A 183 19.41 12.10 -9.24
N GLN A 184 18.33 12.42 -9.95
CA GLN A 184 17.25 11.47 -10.23
C GLN A 184 17.77 10.26 -11.01
N THR A 185 18.57 10.46 -12.05
CA THR A 185 19.16 9.36 -12.84
C THR A 185 20.05 8.47 -11.98
N VAL A 186 20.82 9.04 -11.05
CA VAL A 186 21.66 8.28 -10.11
C VAL A 186 20.80 7.51 -9.10
N VAL A 187 19.71 8.07 -8.63
CA VAL A 187 18.84 7.42 -7.63
C VAL A 187 17.98 6.32 -8.27
N VAL A 188 17.38 6.60 -9.44
CA VAL A 188 16.53 5.65 -10.18
C VAL A 188 17.39 4.56 -10.86
N GLY A 189 18.54 4.92 -11.41
CA GLY A 189 19.51 3.98 -11.97
C GLY A 189 19.12 3.32 -13.28
N GLY A 190 18.08 3.79 -13.95
CA GLY A 190 17.63 3.31 -15.26
C GLY A 190 16.55 4.21 -15.86
N ALA A 191 16.08 3.86 -17.05
CA ALA A 191 15.00 4.59 -17.73
C ALA A 191 13.66 4.51 -16.99
N ASN A 192 13.43 3.39 -16.29
CA ASN A 192 12.22 3.13 -15.50
C ASN A 192 12.63 2.63 -14.11
N TYR A 193 11.72 2.77 -13.14
CA TYR A 193 11.87 2.17 -11.81
C TYR A 193 11.89 0.65 -11.93
N GLY A 194 12.92 0.02 -11.39
CA GLY A 194 13.11 -1.42 -11.50
C GLY A 194 14.18 -1.95 -10.55
N HIS A 195 14.81 -3.07 -10.93
CA HIS A 195 15.75 -3.79 -10.07
C HIS A 195 16.90 -2.90 -9.58
N GLN A 196 17.47 -2.06 -10.46
CA GLN A 196 18.56 -1.15 -10.11
C GLN A 196 18.13 -0.06 -9.13
N THR A 197 16.89 0.42 -9.22
CA THR A 197 16.35 1.38 -8.27
C THR A 197 16.22 0.74 -6.90
N LEU A 198 15.63 -0.45 -6.84
CA LEU A 198 15.37 -1.15 -5.59
C LEU A 198 16.65 -1.51 -4.83
N SER A 199 17.67 -2.03 -5.53
CA SER A 199 18.94 -2.39 -4.91
C SER A 199 19.68 -1.17 -4.35
N ARG A 200 19.65 -0.02 -5.05
CA ARG A 200 20.21 1.25 -4.57
C ARG A 200 19.46 1.78 -3.36
N PHE A 201 18.13 1.73 -3.39
CA PHE A 201 17.30 2.15 -2.26
C PHE A 201 17.56 1.29 -1.02
N LEU A 202 17.73 -0.02 -1.17
CA LEU A 202 18.16 -0.88 -0.06
C LEU A 202 19.51 -0.46 0.49
N ALA A 203 20.51 -0.25 -0.37
CA ALA A 203 21.85 0.16 0.06
C ALA A 203 21.84 1.52 0.78
N LEU A 204 21.04 2.48 0.30
CA LEU A 204 20.84 3.77 0.95
C LEU A 204 20.13 3.62 2.30
N HIS A 205 19.03 2.87 2.34
CA HIS A 205 18.17 2.75 3.51
C HIS A 205 18.81 1.92 4.64
N ALA A 206 19.40 0.78 4.31
CA ALA A 206 19.93 -0.16 5.31
C ALA A 206 21.42 0.09 5.64
N GLY A 207 22.17 0.70 4.73
CA GLY A 207 23.62 0.89 4.88
C GLY A 207 24.03 2.35 5.05
N VAL A 208 23.95 3.12 3.97
CA VAL A 208 24.58 4.44 3.87
C VAL A 208 23.95 5.45 4.84
N ILE A 209 22.63 5.63 4.77
CA ILE A 209 21.94 6.66 5.56
C ILE A 209 22.01 6.35 7.07
N PRO A 210 21.76 5.12 7.56
CA PRO A 210 21.93 4.79 8.97
C PRO A 210 23.36 5.02 9.46
N GLY A 211 24.38 4.68 8.67
CA GLY A 211 25.78 4.93 9.00
C GLY A 211 26.09 6.42 9.18
N VAL A 212 25.57 7.27 8.27
CA VAL A 212 25.69 8.73 8.38
C VAL A 212 24.93 9.25 9.60
N ILE A 213 23.73 8.73 9.89
CA ILE A 213 22.98 9.12 11.09
C ILE A 213 23.75 8.78 12.36
N ILE A 214 24.35 7.59 12.48
CA ILE A 214 25.17 7.21 13.63
C ILE A 214 26.31 8.23 13.83
N LEU A 215 27.03 8.59 12.76
CA LEU A 215 28.10 9.58 12.82
C LEU A 215 27.59 10.94 13.34
N PHE A 216 26.45 11.41 12.83
CA PHE A 216 25.86 12.67 13.26
C PHE A 216 25.26 12.60 14.67
N ILE A 217 24.69 11.47 15.11
CA ILE A 217 24.23 11.28 16.49
C ILE A 217 25.41 11.36 17.45
N VAL A 218 26.55 10.71 17.15
CA VAL A 218 27.76 10.79 17.97
C VAL A 218 28.23 12.23 18.10
N GLY A 219 28.31 12.97 16.98
CA GLY A 219 28.66 14.39 17.01
C GLY A 219 27.66 15.26 17.77
N HIS A 220 26.36 15.00 17.61
CA HIS A 220 25.28 15.72 18.28
C HIS A 220 25.32 15.50 19.80
N VAL A 221 25.46 14.25 20.26
CA VAL A 221 25.59 13.92 21.69
C VAL A 221 26.89 14.49 22.26
N TYR A 222 28.00 14.43 21.53
CA TYR A 222 29.27 15.04 21.95
C TYR A 222 29.14 16.56 22.17
N LEU A 223 28.57 17.29 21.20
CA LEU A 223 28.38 18.74 21.32
C LEU A 223 27.38 19.12 22.41
N PHE A 224 26.33 18.32 22.58
CA PHE A 224 25.39 18.46 23.69
C PHE A 224 26.10 18.36 25.05
N ARG A 225 26.93 17.32 25.25
CA ARG A 225 27.68 17.12 26.50
C ARG A 225 28.73 18.20 26.73
N ARG A 226 29.40 18.66 25.67
CA ARG A 226 30.39 19.73 25.78
C ARG A 226 29.79 21.05 26.27
N HIS A 227 28.56 21.35 25.88
CA HIS A 227 27.91 22.65 26.18
C HIS A 227 26.83 22.57 27.26
N GLY A 228 26.50 21.37 27.74
CA GLY A 228 25.47 21.09 28.75
C GLY A 228 24.04 21.46 28.31
N ILE A 229 23.08 21.06 29.14
CA ILE A 229 21.65 21.32 28.95
C ILE A 229 21.34 22.83 29.01
N THR A 230 20.30 23.28 28.29
CA THR A 230 19.76 24.65 28.42
C THR A 230 18.64 24.69 29.46
N PRO A 231 18.87 25.14 30.70
CA PRO A 231 17.82 25.22 31.70
C PRO A 231 16.92 26.44 31.48
N LYS A 232 15.61 26.27 31.67
CA LYS A 232 14.68 27.40 31.75
C LYS A 232 14.95 28.20 33.03
N GLN A 233 15.17 29.50 32.88
CA GLN A 233 15.34 30.46 33.98
C GLN A 233 14.00 31.10 34.40
N PRO A 234 13.76 31.35 35.70
CA PRO A 234 14.57 30.94 36.85
C PRO A 234 14.50 29.42 37.08
N LEU A 235 15.55 28.86 37.68
CA LEU A 235 15.57 27.45 38.10
C LEU A 235 14.45 27.19 39.12
N LYS A 236 13.71 26.09 38.94
CA LYS A 236 12.55 25.74 39.77
C LYS A 236 12.88 24.78 40.93
N GLY A 237 14.10 24.28 41.00
CA GLY A 237 14.53 23.27 41.99
C GLY A 237 16.05 23.13 42.03
N PRO A 238 16.58 22.28 42.94
CA PRO A 238 18.00 21.99 43.02
C PRO A 238 18.48 21.22 41.78
N ASP A 239 19.78 21.25 41.53
CA ASP A 239 20.40 20.46 40.48
C ASP A 239 20.33 18.96 40.85
N GLU A 240 19.99 18.12 39.87
CA GLU A 240 19.88 16.67 40.03
C GLU A 240 20.84 15.97 39.04
N GLY A 241 21.28 14.76 39.36
CA GLY A 241 22.10 13.96 38.45
C GLY A 241 21.31 13.42 37.26
N PHE A 242 21.98 13.21 36.12
CA PHE A 242 21.39 12.52 34.98
C PHE A 242 20.99 11.07 35.33
N TRP A 243 21.90 10.35 36.00
CA TRP A 243 21.60 9.10 36.70
C TRP A 243 21.36 9.36 38.21
N PRO A 244 20.33 8.77 38.83
CA PRO A 244 19.24 7.97 38.24
C PRO A 244 18.06 8.81 37.70
N GLU A 245 18.02 10.10 38.00
CA GLU A 245 16.77 10.86 38.05
C GLU A 245 16.18 11.18 36.67
N GLN A 246 17.04 11.59 35.73
CA GLN A 246 16.61 11.81 34.34
C GLN A 246 16.43 10.48 33.60
N ILE A 247 17.34 9.52 33.81
CA ILE A 247 17.25 8.19 33.17
C ILE A 247 15.94 7.48 33.52
N LEU A 248 15.44 7.56 34.75
CA LEU A 248 14.17 6.96 35.11
C LEU A 248 13.00 7.56 34.31
N LYS A 249 12.98 8.89 34.13
CA LYS A 249 11.97 9.58 33.31
C LYS A 249 12.08 9.17 31.84
N ASP A 250 13.30 9.04 31.34
CA ASP A 250 13.57 8.60 29.98
C ASP A 250 13.07 7.16 29.74
N VAL A 251 13.33 6.24 30.67
CA VAL A 251 12.83 4.85 30.61
C VAL A 251 11.31 4.82 30.61
N VAL A 252 10.65 5.58 31.49
CA VAL A 252 9.18 5.65 31.51
C VAL A 252 8.63 6.20 30.20
N ALA A 253 9.25 7.23 29.62
CA ALA A 253 8.83 7.77 28.33
C ALA A 253 9.02 6.76 27.18
N CYS A 254 10.17 6.06 27.14
CA CYS A 254 10.43 5.00 26.17
C CYS A 254 9.40 3.86 26.27
N LEU A 255 9.09 3.40 27.49
CA LEU A 255 8.08 2.36 27.71
C LEU A 255 6.68 2.82 27.31
N ALA A 256 6.31 4.07 27.63
CA ALA A 256 5.01 4.62 27.23
C ALA A 256 4.83 4.65 25.71
N VAL A 257 5.83 5.14 24.97
CA VAL A 257 5.80 5.15 23.50
C VAL A 257 5.83 3.72 22.95
N LEU A 258 6.65 2.83 23.53
CA LEU A 258 6.72 1.44 23.11
C LEU A 258 5.38 0.72 23.29
N MET A 259 4.64 0.98 24.38
CA MET A 259 3.29 0.42 24.55
C MET A 259 2.33 0.85 23.43
N VAL A 260 2.39 2.12 23.00
CA VAL A 260 1.57 2.60 21.87
C VAL A 260 1.98 1.92 20.57
N VAL A 261 3.28 1.76 20.32
CA VAL A 261 3.80 1.04 19.15
C VAL A 261 3.31 -0.41 19.17
N LEU A 262 3.48 -1.12 20.29
CA LEU A 262 3.07 -2.52 20.45
C LEU A 262 1.56 -2.69 20.28
N PHE A 263 0.75 -1.73 20.75
CA PHE A 263 -0.69 -1.73 20.50
C PHE A 263 -1.01 -1.78 19.01
N PHE A 264 -0.36 -0.93 18.19
CA PHE A 264 -0.58 -0.95 16.74
C PHE A 264 -0.02 -2.20 16.06
N VAL A 265 1.16 -2.68 16.50
CA VAL A 265 1.75 -3.94 15.99
C VAL A 265 0.77 -5.10 16.17
N VAL A 266 0.18 -5.25 17.36
CA VAL A 266 -0.77 -6.33 17.65
C VAL A 266 -2.09 -6.12 16.93
N ARG A 267 -2.63 -4.91 16.93
CA ARG A 267 -3.92 -4.57 16.29
C ARG A 267 -3.91 -4.87 14.79
N GLU A 268 -2.85 -4.47 14.10
CA GLU A 268 -2.73 -4.62 12.63
C GLU A 268 -2.04 -5.94 12.25
N HIS A 269 -1.68 -6.78 13.23
CA HIS A 269 -0.91 -8.01 13.03
C HIS A 269 0.36 -7.80 12.19
N GLY A 270 1.14 -6.75 12.48
CA GLY A 270 2.37 -6.41 11.77
C GLY A 270 2.23 -5.15 10.94
N ALA A 271 2.84 -5.11 9.74
CA ALA A 271 2.75 -3.94 8.86
C ALA A 271 1.87 -4.22 7.63
N PRO A 272 1.14 -3.22 7.10
CA PRO A 272 0.34 -3.40 5.89
C PRO A 272 1.24 -3.78 4.71
N LEU A 273 0.73 -4.61 3.80
CA LEU A 273 1.38 -4.98 2.54
C LEU A 273 0.35 -4.84 1.42
N GLY A 274 0.60 -3.95 0.46
CA GLY A 274 -0.25 -3.79 -0.71
C GLY A 274 -0.09 -4.92 -1.73
N ALA A 275 -0.87 -4.88 -2.81
CA ALA A 275 -0.64 -5.77 -3.95
C ALA A 275 0.74 -5.47 -4.59
N PRO A 276 1.40 -6.48 -5.21
CA PRO A 276 2.65 -6.28 -5.94
C PRO A 276 2.58 -5.11 -6.92
N ALA A 277 3.65 -4.34 -7.03
CA ALA A 277 3.70 -3.19 -7.92
C ALA A 277 3.54 -3.59 -9.40
N ASP A 278 2.59 -2.96 -10.10
CA ASP A 278 2.43 -3.06 -11.55
C ASP A 278 2.66 -1.68 -12.20
N PRO A 279 3.81 -1.45 -12.84
CA PRO A 279 4.10 -0.20 -13.54
C PRO A 279 3.19 0.12 -14.73
N SER A 280 2.48 -0.89 -15.26
CA SER A 280 1.60 -0.71 -16.43
C SER A 280 0.22 -0.14 -16.08
N GLU A 281 -0.10 -0.06 -14.80
CA GLU A 281 -1.39 0.43 -14.32
C GLU A 281 -1.21 1.62 -13.39
N GLN A 282 -1.83 2.75 -13.74
CA GLN A 282 -1.86 3.90 -12.86
C GLN A 282 -2.56 3.56 -11.54
N PHE A 283 -1.95 3.96 -10.43
CA PHE A 283 -2.50 3.72 -9.10
C PHE A 283 -3.13 5.00 -8.54
N SER A 284 -4.41 5.22 -8.81
CA SER A 284 -5.15 6.42 -8.34
C SER A 284 -5.28 6.50 -6.81
N ALA A 285 -5.15 5.38 -6.12
CA ALA A 285 -5.09 5.31 -4.66
C ALA A 285 -3.70 5.65 -4.07
N ALA A 286 -2.70 6.00 -4.89
CA ALA A 286 -1.36 6.37 -4.41
C ALA A 286 -1.43 7.58 -3.47
N ARG A 287 -0.93 7.43 -2.25
CA ARG A 287 -0.76 8.51 -1.28
C ARG A 287 0.53 8.31 -0.51
N PRO A 288 1.33 9.36 -0.29
CA PRO A 288 2.48 9.25 0.59
C PRO A 288 2.02 9.04 2.03
N GLU A 289 2.96 8.65 2.89
CA GLU A 289 2.73 8.48 4.31
C GLU A 289 2.20 9.76 4.98
N TRP A 290 1.52 9.60 6.12
CA TRP A 290 0.78 10.70 6.76
C TRP A 290 1.66 11.92 7.07
N TYR A 291 2.94 11.70 7.37
CA TYR A 291 3.91 12.75 7.65
C TYR A 291 4.39 13.50 6.40
N PHE A 292 3.98 13.09 5.20
CA PHE A 292 4.21 13.80 3.93
C PHE A 292 2.92 14.24 3.23
N LEU A 293 1.74 13.90 3.76
CA LEU A 293 0.46 14.30 3.16
C LEU A 293 0.31 15.82 3.00
N PHE A 294 0.87 16.61 3.92
CA PHE A 294 0.83 18.07 3.81
C PHE A 294 1.56 18.58 2.55
N LEU A 295 2.69 17.95 2.17
CA LEU A 295 3.41 18.30 0.95
C LEU A 295 2.60 17.92 -0.29
N PHE A 296 1.99 16.73 -0.26
CA PHE A 296 1.10 16.28 -1.33
C PHE A 296 -0.08 17.25 -1.54
N GLN A 297 -0.74 17.67 -0.45
CA GLN A 297 -1.83 18.65 -0.55
C GLN A 297 -1.33 20.02 -1.02
N MET A 298 -0.17 20.46 -0.54
CA MET A 298 0.43 21.74 -0.94
C MET A 298 0.69 21.79 -2.45
N LEU A 299 1.21 20.71 -3.04
CA LEU A 299 1.52 20.63 -4.46
C LEU A 299 0.29 20.82 -5.36
N LYS A 300 -0.90 20.40 -4.90
CA LYS A 300 -2.15 20.61 -5.65
C LYS A 300 -2.49 22.09 -5.89
N TYR A 301 -1.95 23.02 -5.09
CA TYR A 301 -2.12 24.46 -5.28
C TYR A 301 -1.17 25.07 -6.33
N PHE A 302 -0.21 24.29 -6.85
CA PHE A 302 0.79 24.77 -7.81
C PHE A 302 0.80 23.92 -9.10
N PRO A 303 -0.28 23.93 -9.91
CA PRO A 303 -0.35 23.08 -11.10
C PRO A 303 0.65 23.50 -12.21
N GLY A 304 1.13 22.51 -12.97
CA GLY A 304 1.94 22.74 -14.17
C GLY A 304 3.29 23.40 -13.88
N LYS A 305 3.63 24.47 -14.61
CA LYS A 305 4.97 25.11 -14.51
C LYS A 305 5.27 25.71 -13.13
N THR A 306 4.25 25.98 -12.32
CA THR A 306 4.44 26.49 -10.96
C THR A 306 4.79 25.41 -9.93
N GLU A 307 4.74 24.13 -10.30
CA GLU A 307 5.01 23.01 -9.39
C GLU A 307 6.36 23.12 -8.68
N ILE A 308 7.38 23.66 -9.37
CA ILE A 308 8.72 23.94 -8.80
C ILE A 308 8.64 24.84 -7.55
N ILE A 309 7.68 25.77 -7.50
CA ILE A 309 7.49 26.66 -6.36
C ILE A 309 7.06 25.85 -5.13
N GLY A 310 6.06 24.98 -5.29
CA GLY A 310 5.55 24.11 -4.23
C GLY A 310 6.54 23.01 -3.84
N ALA A 311 7.19 22.39 -4.83
CA ALA A 311 8.06 21.24 -4.63
C ALA A 311 9.43 21.61 -4.05
N ILE A 312 9.98 22.77 -4.41
CA ILE A 312 11.39 23.08 -4.19
C ILE A 312 11.55 24.40 -3.46
N VAL A 313 11.00 25.49 -4.00
CA VAL A 313 11.25 26.83 -3.46
C VAL A 313 10.69 26.95 -2.05
N LEU A 314 9.43 26.60 -1.83
CA LEU A 314 8.79 26.70 -0.52
C LEU A 314 9.46 25.81 0.53
N PRO A 315 9.63 24.48 0.33
CA PRO A 315 10.37 23.64 1.27
C PRO A 315 11.80 24.14 1.55
N THR A 316 12.50 24.62 0.53
CA THR A 316 13.87 25.16 0.69
C THR A 316 13.85 26.43 1.55
N VAL A 317 12.93 27.36 1.34
CA VAL A 317 12.80 28.58 2.16
C VAL A 317 12.45 28.23 3.60
N LEU A 318 11.55 27.28 3.82
CA LEU A 318 11.20 26.81 5.16
C LEU A 318 12.42 26.18 5.86
N LEU A 319 13.16 25.34 5.17
CA LEU A 319 14.37 24.70 5.69
C LEU A 319 15.49 25.71 5.98
N LEU A 320 15.72 26.68 5.08
CA LEU A 320 16.71 27.74 5.30
C LEU A 320 16.33 28.62 6.49
N THR A 321 15.04 28.92 6.66
CA THR A 321 14.55 29.66 7.84
C THR A 321 14.76 28.87 9.11
N LEU A 322 14.50 27.56 9.09
CA LEU A 322 14.79 26.64 10.19
C LEU A 322 16.29 26.66 10.52
N ALA A 323 17.16 26.45 9.53
CA ALA A 323 18.62 26.45 9.71
C ALA A 323 19.17 27.79 10.23
N ALA A 324 18.53 28.91 9.86
CA ALA A 324 18.91 30.26 10.29
C ALA A 324 18.39 30.64 11.70
N MET A 325 17.55 29.82 12.34
CA MET A 325 16.97 30.10 13.65
C MET A 325 18.00 30.48 14.74
N PRO A 326 19.20 29.88 14.83
CA PRO A 326 20.23 30.31 15.77
C PRO A 326 20.70 31.75 15.60
N ILE A 327 20.78 32.20 14.36
CA ILE A 327 21.21 33.55 14.01
C ILE A 327 20.07 34.53 14.30
N ILE A 328 18.84 34.20 13.90
CA ILE A 328 17.65 35.03 14.09
C ILE A 328 17.35 35.17 15.58
N GLY A 329 17.45 34.09 16.35
CA GLY A 329 17.04 34.03 17.76
C GLY A 329 18.02 34.61 18.78
N LYS A 330 19.08 35.32 18.34
CA LYS A 330 20.04 36.00 19.23
C LYS A 330 19.37 37.01 20.15
N TRP A 331 18.35 37.71 19.65
CA TRP A 331 17.56 38.70 20.39
C TRP A 331 16.17 38.18 20.77
N ARG A 332 15.54 38.80 21.78
CA ARG A 332 14.22 38.41 22.29
C ARG A 332 13.14 38.38 21.20
N LEU A 333 13.13 39.39 20.32
CA LEU A 333 12.16 39.48 19.23
C LEU A 333 12.36 38.35 18.20
N GLY A 334 13.62 37.95 17.95
CA GLY A 334 13.95 36.89 17.03
C GLY A 334 13.60 35.51 17.58
N HIS A 335 13.75 35.29 18.89
CA HIS A 335 13.22 34.09 19.53
C HIS A 335 11.69 34.01 19.46
N ARG A 336 11.00 35.15 19.65
CA ARG A 336 9.54 35.22 19.43
C ARG A 336 9.15 34.94 17.98
N PHE A 337 9.93 35.42 17.01
CA PHE A 337 9.76 35.08 15.60
C PHE A 337 9.91 33.57 15.38
N ASN A 338 10.95 32.92 15.89
CA ASN A 338 11.15 31.48 15.73
C ASN A 338 9.98 30.66 16.31
N LEU A 339 9.45 31.06 17.48
CA LEU A 339 8.25 30.45 18.07
C LEU A 339 7.01 30.63 17.19
N GLY A 340 6.80 31.84 16.68
CA GLY A 340 5.69 32.15 15.77
C GLY A 340 5.80 31.38 14.46
N PHE A 341 6.98 31.35 13.85
CA PHE A 341 7.27 30.60 12.62
C PHE A 341 7.01 29.10 12.81
N MET A 342 7.53 28.50 13.89
CA MET A 342 7.26 27.11 14.21
C MET A 342 5.77 26.84 14.41
N GLY A 343 5.06 27.72 15.13
CA GLY A 343 3.61 27.61 15.33
C GLY A 343 2.83 27.66 14.02
N VAL A 344 3.15 28.62 13.13
CA VAL A 344 2.54 28.74 11.80
C VAL A 344 2.87 27.53 10.93
N MET A 345 4.11 27.05 10.96
CA MET A 345 4.54 25.87 10.21
C MET A 345 3.78 24.61 10.66
N LEU A 346 3.70 24.36 11.98
CA LEU A 346 2.97 23.21 12.52
C LEU A 346 1.46 23.30 12.25
N PHE A 347 0.88 24.51 12.35
CA PHE A 347 -0.51 24.74 11.98
C PHE A 347 -0.74 24.48 10.49
N GLY A 348 0.15 24.96 9.62
CA GLY A 348 0.10 24.72 8.18
C GLY A 348 0.20 23.24 7.83
N VAL A 349 1.14 22.51 8.44
CA VAL A 349 1.26 21.05 8.29
C VAL A 349 -0.04 20.35 8.73
N ALA A 350 -0.57 20.67 9.91
CA ALA A 350 -1.80 20.07 10.41
C ALA A 350 -3.02 20.38 9.52
N LEU A 351 -3.16 21.64 9.09
CA LEU A 351 -4.25 22.09 8.23
C LEU A 351 -4.20 21.41 6.86
N LEU A 352 -3.03 21.36 6.22
CA LEU A 352 -2.87 20.75 4.91
C LEU A 352 -3.04 19.23 4.96
N THR A 353 -2.52 18.56 6.00
CA THR A 353 -2.78 17.12 6.21
C THR A 353 -4.27 16.87 6.41
N TRP A 354 -4.95 17.68 7.23
CA TRP A 354 -6.41 17.56 7.41
C TRP A 354 -7.18 17.79 6.11
N GLN A 355 -6.80 18.79 5.31
CA GLN A 355 -7.40 19.04 4.00
C GLN A 355 -7.18 17.86 3.03
N ALA A 356 -5.98 17.28 2.98
CA ALA A 356 -5.72 16.08 2.19
C ALA A 356 -6.64 14.92 2.61
N MET A 357 -6.68 14.63 3.92
CA MET A 357 -7.52 13.55 4.45
C MET A 357 -9.01 13.82 4.22
N SER A 358 -9.46 15.07 4.31
CA SER A 358 -10.85 15.46 4.06
C SER A 358 -11.21 15.35 2.58
N ALA A 359 -10.33 15.79 1.68
CA ALA A 359 -10.53 15.66 0.24
C ALA A 359 -10.62 14.18 -0.16
N ASP A 360 -9.68 13.37 0.32
CA ASP A 360 -9.65 11.93 0.06
C ASP A 360 -10.92 11.22 0.59
N ARG A 361 -11.43 11.59 1.77
CA ARG A 361 -12.68 11.01 2.31
C ARG A 361 -13.92 11.28 1.46
N ASN A 362 -13.95 12.41 0.76
CA ASN A 362 -15.11 12.85 -0.02
C ASN A 362 -14.98 12.52 -1.52
N ASP A 363 -13.82 12.02 -1.95
CA ASP A 363 -13.54 11.65 -3.33
C ASP A 363 -13.99 10.20 -3.62
N VAL A 364 -15.06 10.06 -4.41
CA VAL A 364 -15.67 8.77 -4.76
C VAL A 364 -14.71 7.87 -5.53
N GLU A 365 -13.95 8.44 -6.47
CA GLU A 365 -12.99 7.69 -7.29
C GLU A 365 -11.84 7.18 -6.42
N PHE A 366 -11.34 8.02 -5.52
CA PHE A 366 -10.31 7.60 -4.56
C PHE A 366 -10.80 6.50 -3.61
N GLN A 367 -12.04 6.60 -3.08
CA GLN A 367 -12.58 5.54 -2.22
C GLN A 367 -12.76 4.22 -2.97
N ALA A 368 -13.22 4.26 -4.21
CA ALA A 368 -13.32 3.08 -5.08
C ALA A 368 -11.93 2.48 -5.34
N ALA A 369 -10.95 3.30 -5.71
CA ALA A 369 -9.58 2.88 -5.94
C ALA A 369 -8.94 2.27 -4.68
N LYS A 370 -9.19 2.85 -3.51
CA LYS A 370 -8.71 2.33 -2.21
C LYS A 370 -9.37 0.98 -1.87
N ALA A 371 -10.66 0.82 -2.13
CA ALA A 371 -11.35 -0.45 -1.94
C ALA A 371 -10.79 -1.54 -2.87
N THR A 372 -10.59 -1.22 -4.14
CA THR A 372 -9.92 -2.08 -5.13
C THR A 372 -8.51 -2.45 -4.69
N ALA A 373 -7.71 -1.49 -4.22
CA ALA A 373 -6.35 -1.73 -3.72
C ALA A 373 -6.35 -2.70 -2.52
N LYS A 374 -7.30 -2.54 -1.59
CA LYS A 374 -7.46 -3.44 -0.43
C LYS A 374 -7.86 -4.85 -0.85
N ARG A 375 -8.80 -4.97 -1.80
CA ARG A 375 -9.22 -6.26 -2.37
C ARG A 375 -8.05 -6.95 -3.05
N ASP A 376 -7.32 -6.23 -3.90
CA ASP A 376 -6.18 -6.77 -4.66
C ASP A 376 -5.04 -7.18 -3.72
N ALA A 377 -4.78 -6.43 -2.64
CA ALA A 377 -3.80 -6.79 -1.61
C ALA A 377 -4.19 -8.09 -0.88
N ALA A 378 -5.45 -8.22 -0.47
CA ALA A 378 -5.95 -9.43 0.18
C ALA A 378 -5.87 -10.64 -0.76
N ARG A 379 -6.22 -10.44 -2.04
CA ARG A 379 -6.11 -11.48 -3.07
C ARG A 379 -4.65 -11.88 -3.31
N ALA A 380 -3.73 -10.94 -3.38
CA ALA A 380 -2.30 -11.23 -3.54
C ALA A 380 -1.77 -12.13 -2.41
N VAL A 381 -2.15 -11.84 -1.17
CA VAL A 381 -1.80 -12.67 0.01
C VAL A 381 -2.45 -14.06 -0.09
N GLU A 382 -3.73 -14.14 -0.48
CA GLU A 382 -4.42 -15.41 -0.69
C GLU A 382 -3.70 -16.29 -1.74
N LEU A 383 -3.37 -15.71 -2.90
CA LEU A 383 -2.65 -16.38 -3.98
C LEU A 383 -1.24 -16.80 -3.54
N ALA A 384 -0.52 -15.94 -2.83
CA ALA A 384 0.82 -16.22 -2.33
C ALA A 384 0.88 -17.35 -1.30
N ASN A 385 -0.23 -17.69 -0.62
CA ASN A 385 -0.29 -18.90 0.22
C ASN A 385 -0.10 -20.17 -0.62
N GLY A 386 -0.50 -20.17 -1.89
CA GLY A 386 -0.25 -21.26 -2.83
C GLY A 386 1.19 -21.32 -3.35
N GLY A 387 2.04 -20.37 -2.95
CA GLY A 387 3.40 -20.18 -3.45
C GLY A 387 3.49 -19.03 -4.45
N VAL A 388 4.61 -18.32 -4.45
CA VAL A 388 4.90 -17.27 -5.43
C VAL A 388 5.63 -17.89 -6.63
N PRO A 389 5.17 -17.64 -7.88
CA PRO A 389 5.86 -18.13 -9.07
C PRO A 389 7.27 -17.55 -9.21
N ILE A 390 8.17 -18.31 -9.85
CA ILE A 390 9.55 -17.87 -10.14
C ILE A 390 9.62 -16.62 -11.04
N THR A 391 8.53 -16.33 -11.78
CA THR A 391 8.37 -15.12 -12.58
C THR A 391 8.16 -13.86 -11.73
N GLY A 392 7.89 -14.03 -10.42
CA GLY A 392 7.74 -12.98 -9.42
C GLY A 392 6.30 -12.74 -8.99
N ALA A 393 6.12 -12.03 -7.88
CA ALA A 393 4.80 -11.81 -7.27
C ALA A 393 3.77 -11.11 -8.16
N LEU A 394 4.21 -10.30 -9.12
CA LEU A 394 3.29 -9.63 -10.05
C LEU A 394 2.50 -10.63 -10.93
N SER A 395 3.05 -11.80 -11.24
CA SER A 395 2.33 -12.79 -12.03
C SER A 395 1.13 -13.37 -11.28
N LEU A 396 1.14 -13.37 -9.95
CA LEU A 396 -0.04 -13.72 -9.14
C LEU A 396 -1.26 -12.87 -9.56
N MET A 397 -1.04 -11.56 -9.76
CA MET A 397 -2.11 -10.63 -10.11
C MET A 397 -2.45 -10.67 -11.61
N ARG A 398 -1.48 -10.96 -12.47
CA ARG A 398 -1.67 -10.98 -13.92
C ARG A 398 -2.32 -12.26 -14.43
N ASP A 399 -2.08 -13.39 -13.76
CA ASP A 399 -2.59 -14.70 -14.17
C ASP A 399 -3.91 -15.09 -13.48
N ASP A 400 -4.38 -14.25 -12.55
CA ASP A 400 -5.60 -14.43 -11.79
C ASP A 400 -6.81 -13.74 -12.44
N ALA A 401 -7.79 -14.53 -12.87
CA ALA A 401 -9.01 -14.04 -13.49
C ALA A 401 -9.79 -13.07 -12.58
N TYR A 402 -9.76 -13.26 -11.26
CA TYR A 402 -10.50 -12.38 -10.32
C TYR A 402 -9.97 -10.94 -10.32
N THR A 403 -8.66 -10.77 -10.44
CA THR A 403 -8.01 -9.45 -10.44
C THR A 403 -7.84 -8.89 -11.84
N ARG A 404 -7.50 -9.72 -12.84
CA ARG A 404 -7.26 -9.28 -14.22
C ARG A 404 -8.53 -9.19 -15.08
N GLY A 405 -9.50 -10.08 -14.89
CA GLY A 405 -10.76 -10.09 -15.63
C GLY A 405 -11.52 -8.76 -15.62
N PRO A 406 -11.76 -8.12 -14.45
CA PRO A 406 -12.39 -6.80 -14.38
C PRO A 406 -11.67 -5.71 -15.18
N ARG A 407 -10.32 -5.77 -15.22
CA ARG A 407 -9.49 -4.79 -15.91
C ARG A 407 -9.58 -4.95 -17.42
N ILE A 408 -9.53 -6.20 -17.89
CA ILE A 408 -9.74 -6.54 -19.30
C ILE A 408 -11.14 -6.09 -19.73
N PHE A 409 -12.15 -6.36 -18.91
CA PHE A 409 -13.52 -5.93 -19.16
C PHE A 409 -13.64 -4.41 -19.23
N SER A 410 -13.12 -3.68 -18.25
CA SER A 410 -13.15 -2.20 -18.22
C SER A 410 -12.48 -1.60 -19.47
N GLN A 411 -11.34 -2.16 -19.90
CA GLN A 411 -10.57 -1.65 -21.03
C GLN A 411 -11.16 -1.98 -22.40
N ASN A 412 -11.81 -3.14 -22.56
CA ASN A 412 -12.16 -3.69 -23.88
C ASN A 412 -13.66 -3.91 -24.08
N CYS A 413 -14.43 -4.11 -22.99
CA CYS A 413 -15.84 -4.51 -23.06
C CYS A 413 -16.79 -3.43 -22.53
N ALA A 414 -16.36 -2.65 -21.54
CA ALA A 414 -17.21 -1.68 -20.83
C ALA A 414 -17.65 -0.47 -21.68
N SER A 415 -17.08 -0.30 -22.88
CA SER A 415 -17.58 0.67 -23.86
C SER A 415 -19.00 0.32 -24.32
N CYS A 416 -19.30 -0.98 -24.45
CA CYS A 416 -20.58 -1.48 -24.95
C CYS A 416 -21.42 -2.15 -23.86
N HIS A 417 -20.77 -2.99 -23.05
CA HIS A 417 -21.41 -3.78 -22.00
C HIS A 417 -21.38 -3.06 -20.66
N ARG A 418 -22.21 -3.56 -19.74
CA ARG A 418 -22.14 -3.23 -18.31
C ARG A 418 -21.97 -4.50 -17.51
N PHE A 419 -21.52 -4.34 -16.28
CA PHE A 419 -21.59 -5.37 -15.26
C PHE A 419 -22.32 -4.74 -14.07
N ASP A 420 -23.62 -5.01 -13.96
CA ASP A 420 -24.49 -4.43 -12.91
C ASP A 420 -24.44 -2.90 -12.87
N GLY A 421 -24.48 -2.28 -14.06
CA GLY A 421 -24.40 -0.82 -14.22
C GLY A 421 -23.01 -0.18 -14.03
N HIS A 422 -21.94 -0.97 -13.83
CA HIS A 422 -20.57 -0.45 -13.70
C HIS A 422 -19.61 -1.05 -14.75
N ASP A 423 -18.40 -0.51 -14.84
CA ASP A 423 -17.34 -0.85 -15.80
C ASP A 423 -16.53 -2.13 -15.46
N GLY A 424 -17.06 -3.00 -14.60
CA GLY A 424 -16.31 -4.13 -14.02
C GLY A 424 -15.37 -3.77 -12.84
N LEU A 425 -14.83 -2.55 -12.77
CA LEU A 425 -13.98 -2.09 -11.66
C LEU A 425 -14.76 -1.39 -10.53
N GLY A 426 -16.07 -1.20 -10.73
CA GLY A 426 -16.98 -0.59 -9.76
C GLY A 426 -17.21 0.89 -10.03
N ASN A 427 -16.68 1.44 -11.13
CA ASN A 427 -16.96 2.80 -11.53
C ASN A 427 -18.34 2.84 -12.20
N PRO A 428 -19.29 3.64 -11.69
CA PRO A 428 -20.62 3.72 -12.28
C PRO A 428 -20.53 4.31 -13.68
N LEU A 429 -21.27 3.71 -14.62
CA LEU A 429 -21.39 4.22 -15.98
C LEU A 429 -22.75 4.89 -16.18
N PRO A 430 -22.89 5.86 -17.11
CA PRO A 430 -24.18 6.48 -17.40
C PRO A 430 -25.23 5.43 -17.79
N LYS A 431 -26.46 5.60 -17.31
CA LYS A 431 -27.57 4.64 -17.53
C LYS A 431 -28.05 4.60 -18.98
N ASP A 432 -27.95 5.71 -19.70
CA ASP A 432 -28.55 5.88 -21.03
C ASP A 432 -27.63 5.48 -22.19
N SER A 433 -26.42 4.96 -21.90
CA SER A 433 -25.36 4.73 -22.90
C SER A 433 -24.99 3.26 -23.11
N ILE A 434 -25.87 2.32 -22.75
CA ILE A 434 -25.59 0.90 -22.93
C ILE A 434 -25.93 0.46 -24.37
N SER A 435 -24.90 0.14 -25.16
CA SER A 435 -25.09 -0.28 -26.56
C SER A 435 -25.22 -1.79 -26.71
N ALA A 436 -24.89 -2.58 -25.69
CA ALA A 436 -25.01 -4.04 -25.67
C ALA A 436 -25.56 -4.55 -24.32
N SER A 437 -25.56 -5.86 -24.07
CA SER A 437 -26.13 -6.43 -22.85
C SER A 437 -25.37 -6.07 -21.56
N ASP A 438 -26.08 -6.04 -20.42
CA ASP A 438 -25.47 -6.16 -19.10
C ASP A 438 -25.15 -7.63 -18.84
N LEU A 439 -23.86 -7.92 -18.65
CA LEU A 439 -23.33 -9.26 -18.56
C LEU A 439 -23.33 -9.81 -17.12
N LYS A 440 -23.83 -9.05 -16.14
CA LYS A 440 -23.92 -9.54 -14.76
C LYS A 440 -24.84 -10.75 -14.68
N GLY A 441 -24.25 -11.90 -14.35
CA GLY A 441 -24.98 -13.15 -14.19
C GLY A 441 -25.37 -13.80 -15.51
N PHE A 442 -24.73 -13.43 -16.62
CA PHE A 442 -24.97 -14.06 -17.93
C PHE A 442 -24.95 -15.60 -17.83
N GLY A 443 -25.96 -16.25 -18.42
CA GLY A 443 -26.14 -17.71 -18.36
C GLY A 443 -26.73 -18.26 -17.06
N SER A 444 -26.96 -17.43 -16.04
CA SER A 444 -27.65 -17.85 -14.82
C SER A 444 -29.16 -17.92 -15.03
N ARG A 445 -29.85 -18.71 -14.19
CA ARG A 445 -31.31 -18.84 -14.22
C ARG A 445 -32.04 -17.50 -14.10
N GLU A 446 -31.51 -16.57 -13.31
CA GLU A 446 -32.09 -15.23 -13.14
C GLU A 446 -31.96 -14.40 -14.42
N TRP A 447 -30.76 -14.39 -15.02
CA TRP A 447 -30.51 -13.67 -16.25
C TRP A 447 -31.36 -14.24 -17.39
N VAL A 448 -31.37 -15.57 -17.56
CA VAL A 448 -32.15 -16.26 -18.60
C VAL A 448 -33.65 -16.05 -18.42
N ARG A 449 -34.15 -16.03 -17.17
CA ARG A 449 -35.57 -15.77 -16.91
C ARG A 449 -35.99 -14.41 -17.44
N GLY A 450 -35.27 -13.35 -17.12
CA GLY A 450 -35.61 -12.03 -17.66
C GLY A 450 -35.31 -11.88 -19.15
N PHE A 451 -34.37 -12.66 -19.69
CA PHE A 451 -34.14 -12.72 -21.14
C PHE A 451 -35.30 -13.38 -21.91
N LEU A 452 -35.98 -14.36 -21.32
CA LEU A 452 -37.11 -15.06 -21.93
C LEU A 452 -38.47 -14.53 -21.46
N HIS A 453 -38.54 -13.30 -20.96
CA HIS A 453 -39.76 -12.71 -20.42
C HIS A 453 -40.13 -11.41 -21.15
N ALA A 454 -41.38 -11.34 -21.62
CA ALA A 454 -41.90 -10.23 -22.45
C ALA A 454 -41.65 -8.84 -21.83
N ASP A 455 -41.98 -8.67 -20.55
CA ASP A 455 -41.82 -7.36 -19.87
C ASP A 455 -40.36 -6.89 -19.75
N THR A 456 -39.40 -7.81 -19.77
CA THR A 456 -38.00 -7.49 -19.49
C THR A 456 -37.09 -7.60 -20.70
N ILE A 457 -37.45 -8.39 -21.73
CA ILE A 457 -36.59 -8.61 -22.90
C ILE A 457 -36.36 -7.34 -23.71
N LEU A 458 -37.34 -6.44 -23.77
CA LEU A 458 -37.23 -5.13 -24.45
C LEU A 458 -36.47 -4.08 -23.63
N THR A 459 -36.07 -4.41 -22.39
CA THR A 459 -35.22 -3.50 -21.62
C THR A 459 -33.79 -3.52 -22.16
N SER A 460 -33.09 -2.39 -22.00
CA SER A 460 -31.69 -2.25 -22.43
C SER A 460 -30.71 -3.20 -21.73
N ARG A 461 -31.14 -3.93 -20.69
CA ARG A 461 -30.32 -4.93 -19.99
C ARG A 461 -29.90 -6.09 -20.89
N TYR A 462 -30.76 -6.53 -21.80
CA TYR A 462 -30.54 -7.79 -22.53
C TYR A 462 -29.99 -7.61 -23.93
N TRP A 463 -30.48 -6.61 -24.66
CA TRP A 463 -30.01 -6.32 -26.02
C TRP A 463 -29.22 -5.01 -26.11
N GLY A 464 -29.28 -4.14 -25.09
CA GLY A 464 -28.77 -2.78 -25.20
C GLY A 464 -29.37 -2.04 -26.39
N GLY A 465 -28.55 -1.28 -27.10
CA GLY A 465 -28.88 -0.61 -28.36
C GLY A 465 -28.42 -1.39 -29.60
N THR A 466 -28.41 -2.73 -29.54
CA THR A 466 -28.09 -3.56 -30.71
C THR A 466 -29.26 -3.67 -31.67
N ILE A 467 -28.99 -4.06 -32.93
CA ILE A 467 -30.04 -4.34 -33.92
C ILE A 467 -31.02 -5.45 -33.48
N HIS A 468 -30.60 -6.31 -32.55
CA HIS A 468 -31.42 -7.41 -32.06
C HIS A 468 -32.49 -6.98 -31.05
N ALA A 469 -32.39 -5.77 -30.49
CA ALA A 469 -33.42 -5.21 -29.61
C ALA A 469 -34.77 -5.05 -30.33
N GLU A 470 -34.72 -4.83 -31.65
CA GLU A 470 -35.89 -4.71 -32.54
C GLU A 470 -36.04 -5.94 -33.47
N GLY A 471 -35.27 -7.00 -33.24
CA GLY A 471 -35.24 -8.18 -34.09
C GLY A 471 -36.37 -9.17 -33.82
N ASP A 472 -36.52 -10.15 -34.72
CA ASP A 472 -37.61 -11.13 -34.70
C ASP A 472 -37.74 -11.87 -33.37
N MET A 473 -36.62 -12.27 -32.74
CA MET A 473 -36.65 -12.95 -31.44
C MET A 473 -37.23 -12.07 -30.32
N ALA A 474 -36.84 -10.79 -30.28
CA ALA A 474 -37.29 -9.86 -29.24
C ALA A 474 -38.78 -9.55 -29.41
N MET A 475 -39.23 -9.34 -30.64
CA MET A 475 -40.65 -9.11 -30.96
C MET A 475 -41.49 -10.36 -30.72
N TRP A 476 -41.00 -11.53 -31.13
CA TRP A 476 -41.70 -12.79 -30.92
C TRP A 476 -41.93 -13.07 -29.43
N LEU A 477 -40.92 -12.90 -28.57
CA LEU A 477 -41.05 -13.07 -27.12
C LEU A 477 -41.92 -11.99 -26.45
N ALA A 478 -41.95 -10.77 -27.01
CA ALA A 478 -42.83 -9.71 -26.53
C ALA A 478 -44.30 -10.00 -26.84
N ASP A 479 -44.57 -10.59 -28.01
CA ASP A 479 -45.92 -10.88 -28.50
C ASP A 479 -46.48 -12.23 -28.01
N HIS A 480 -45.63 -13.21 -27.67
CA HIS A 480 -46.04 -14.55 -27.24
C HIS A 480 -45.91 -14.74 -25.72
N MET A 481 -46.71 -13.99 -24.96
CA MET A 481 -46.84 -14.20 -23.52
C MET A 481 -47.59 -15.51 -23.23
N PRO A 482 -47.16 -16.30 -22.23
CA PRO A 482 -47.89 -17.49 -21.82
C PRO A 482 -49.31 -17.14 -21.38
N GLU A 483 -50.30 -17.77 -21.99
CA GLU A 483 -51.73 -17.51 -21.76
C GLU A 483 -52.29 -18.36 -20.61
N ASP A 484 -51.61 -19.45 -20.24
CA ASP A 484 -52.02 -20.37 -19.18
C ASP A 484 -50.85 -20.89 -18.30
N GLU A 485 -51.20 -21.66 -17.26
CA GLU A 485 -50.24 -22.23 -16.31
C GLU A 485 -49.29 -23.26 -16.94
N ASP A 486 -49.71 -23.96 -18.00
CA ASP A 486 -48.91 -24.98 -18.67
C ASP A 486 -47.85 -24.34 -19.58
N GLU A 487 -48.20 -23.24 -20.26
CA GLU A 487 -47.27 -22.42 -21.03
C GLU A 487 -46.25 -21.72 -20.13
N GLU A 488 -46.69 -21.20 -18.97
CA GLU A 488 -45.80 -20.61 -17.97
C GLU A 488 -44.82 -21.64 -17.41
N LEU A 489 -45.31 -22.85 -17.10
CA LEU A 489 -44.48 -23.96 -16.65
C LEU A 489 -43.48 -24.40 -17.73
N THR A 490 -43.91 -24.43 -18.99
CA THR A 490 -43.07 -24.76 -20.15
C THR A 490 -41.95 -23.73 -20.30
N ARG A 491 -42.27 -22.44 -20.24
CA ARG A 491 -41.30 -21.34 -20.27
C ARG A 491 -40.28 -21.46 -19.15
N GLU A 492 -40.72 -21.69 -17.92
CA GLU A 492 -39.79 -21.90 -16.80
C GLU A 492 -38.91 -23.14 -17.01
N ASN A 493 -39.44 -24.23 -17.57
CA ASN A 493 -38.63 -25.41 -17.90
C ASN A 493 -37.58 -25.09 -18.99
N VAL A 494 -37.91 -24.25 -19.98
CA VAL A 494 -36.96 -23.75 -21.00
C VAL A 494 -35.89 -22.87 -20.36
N VAL A 495 -36.25 -21.96 -19.44
CA VAL A 495 -35.29 -21.16 -18.67
C VAL A 495 -34.28 -22.06 -17.95
N LEU A 496 -34.76 -23.11 -17.28
CA LEU A 496 -33.90 -24.08 -16.62
C LEU A 496 -33.01 -24.84 -17.61
N ALA A 497 -33.57 -25.26 -18.75
CA ALA A 497 -32.84 -26.02 -19.77
C ALA A 497 -31.75 -25.19 -20.48
N LEU A 498 -32.02 -23.93 -20.80
CA LEU A 498 -31.05 -23.03 -21.43
C LEU A 498 -29.96 -22.61 -20.43
N SER A 499 -30.35 -22.26 -19.20
CA SER A 499 -29.39 -21.99 -18.11
C SER A 499 -28.51 -23.20 -17.80
N TYR A 500 -29.02 -24.42 -17.95
CA TYR A 500 -28.24 -25.65 -17.79
C TYR A 500 -27.13 -25.78 -18.85
N GLN A 501 -27.35 -25.30 -20.08
CA GLN A 501 -26.30 -25.28 -21.12
C GLN A 501 -25.07 -24.47 -20.70
N ALA A 502 -25.26 -23.45 -19.84
CA ALA A 502 -24.17 -22.61 -19.36
C ALA A 502 -23.21 -23.31 -18.39
N LYS A 503 -23.59 -24.48 -17.85
CA LYS A 503 -22.76 -25.34 -16.98
C LYS A 503 -22.09 -24.54 -15.84
N LEU A 504 -22.79 -23.57 -15.24
CA LEU A 504 -22.26 -22.73 -14.18
C LEU A 504 -22.09 -23.53 -12.88
N ARG A 505 -20.89 -23.49 -12.30
CA ARG A 505 -20.59 -24.23 -11.05
C ARG A 505 -21.51 -23.82 -9.90
N SER A 506 -21.86 -22.54 -9.82
CA SER A 506 -22.69 -21.94 -8.77
C SER A 506 -24.11 -22.51 -8.69
N GLN A 507 -24.66 -23.04 -9.80
CA GLN A 507 -26.02 -23.58 -9.86
C GLN A 507 -26.08 -25.10 -10.09
N SER A 508 -24.93 -25.77 -10.14
CA SER A 508 -24.84 -27.23 -10.38
C SER A 508 -25.71 -28.08 -9.45
N ALA A 509 -25.79 -27.73 -8.16
CA ALA A 509 -26.66 -28.42 -7.20
C ALA A 509 -28.16 -28.23 -7.50
N LEU A 510 -28.55 -27.05 -7.98
CA LEU A 510 -29.92 -26.77 -8.41
C LEU A 510 -30.24 -27.54 -9.69
N ASP A 511 -29.27 -27.70 -10.58
CA ASP A 511 -29.44 -28.42 -11.85
C ASP A 511 -29.68 -29.91 -11.62
N VAL A 512 -28.99 -30.51 -10.62
CA VAL A 512 -29.26 -31.89 -10.19
C VAL A 512 -30.69 -32.04 -9.67
N ARG A 513 -31.12 -31.11 -8.80
CA ARG A 513 -32.47 -31.14 -8.20
C ARG A 513 -33.57 -31.04 -9.26
N ASP A 514 -33.39 -30.15 -10.23
CA ASP A 514 -34.43 -29.81 -11.21
C ASP A 514 -34.26 -30.59 -12.53
N SER A 515 -33.49 -31.69 -12.52
CA SER A 515 -33.14 -32.50 -13.69
C SER A 515 -34.33 -32.95 -14.54
N ALA A 516 -35.45 -33.32 -13.92
CA ALA A 516 -36.67 -33.71 -14.65
C ALA A 516 -37.31 -32.53 -15.42
N ARG A 517 -37.30 -31.34 -14.81
CA ARG A 517 -37.80 -30.12 -15.43
C ARG A 517 -36.88 -29.66 -16.57
N ILE A 518 -35.57 -29.76 -16.36
CA ILE A 518 -34.55 -29.51 -17.39
C ILE A 518 -34.77 -30.44 -18.58
N ALA A 519 -34.98 -31.75 -18.35
CA ALA A 519 -35.25 -32.70 -19.43
C ALA A 519 -36.51 -32.33 -20.24
N SER A 520 -37.55 -31.86 -19.57
CA SER A 520 -38.79 -31.39 -20.21
C SER A 520 -38.54 -30.13 -21.05
N GLY A 521 -37.79 -29.16 -20.53
CA GLY A 521 -37.39 -27.96 -21.27
C GLY A 521 -36.50 -28.26 -22.48
N VAL A 522 -35.55 -29.19 -22.33
CA VAL A 522 -34.70 -29.66 -23.46
C VAL A 522 -35.55 -30.31 -24.55
N ALA A 523 -36.56 -31.11 -24.18
CA ALA A 523 -37.47 -31.71 -25.15
C ALA A 523 -38.24 -30.65 -25.94
N PHE A 524 -38.73 -29.60 -25.28
CA PHE A 524 -39.37 -28.46 -25.95
C PHE A 524 -38.39 -27.70 -26.85
N MET A 525 -37.19 -27.38 -26.36
CA MET A 525 -36.16 -26.66 -27.13
C MET A 525 -35.77 -27.40 -28.41
N ARG A 526 -35.83 -28.73 -28.46
CA ARG A 526 -35.55 -29.55 -29.65
C ARG A 526 -36.71 -29.66 -30.64
N ASN A 527 -37.90 -29.18 -30.29
CA ASN A 527 -39.05 -29.24 -31.18
C ASN A 527 -38.87 -28.22 -32.32
N THR A 528 -38.82 -28.70 -33.56
CA THR A 528 -38.61 -27.88 -34.77
C THR A 528 -39.88 -27.26 -35.32
N SER A 529 -41.03 -27.47 -34.66
CA SER A 529 -42.34 -26.98 -35.13
C SER A 529 -43.00 -25.97 -34.19
N SER A 530 -42.56 -25.89 -32.95
CA SER A 530 -43.15 -25.00 -31.94
C SER A 530 -42.17 -24.63 -30.81
N GLY A 531 -40.90 -25.00 -30.96
CA GLY A 531 -39.88 -24.84 -29.94
C GLY A 531 -38.69 -24.05 -30.46
N CYS A 532 -37.66 -23.90 -29.63
CA CYS A 532 -36.48 -23.10 -30.00
C CYS A 532 -35.80 -23.61 -31.28
N ALA A 533 -35.88 -24.91 -31.57
CA ALA A 533 -35.28 -25.51 -32.76
C ALA A 533 -35.96 -25.15 -34.09
N GLU A 534 -37.09 -24.44 -34.05
CA GLU A 534 -37.70 -23.83 -35.23
C GLU A 534 -36.80 -22.72 -35.81
N CYS A 535 -36.18 -21.92 -34.93
CA CYS A 535 -35.36 -20.76 -35.30
C CYS A 535 -33.88 -20.88 -34.90
N HIS A 536 -33.50 -21.91 -34.14
CA HIS A 536 -32.12 -22.09 -33.67
C HIS A 536 -31.63 -23.52 -33.83
N LYS A 537 -30.35 -23.69 -34.11
CA LYS A 537 -29.72 -25.01 -34.01
C LYS A 537 -29.53 -25.40 -32.54
N PHE A 538 -29.95 -26.60 -32.16
CA PHE A 538 -29.78 -27.16 -30.81
C PHE A 538 -29.66 -28.69 -30.86
N GLN A 539 -28.58 -29.27 -30.33
CA GLN A 539 -28.36 -30.73 -30.29
C GLN A 539 -28.68 -31.44 -31.62
N ASP A 540 -28.07 -30.94 -32.70
CA ASP A 540 -28.17 -31.45 -34.08
C ASP A 540 -29.54 -31.32 -34.77
N VAL A 541 -30.50 -30.60 -34.18
CA VAL A 541 -31.77 -30.22 -34.83
C VAL A 541 -31.85 -28.70 -35.01
N GLY A 542 -32.69 -28.25 -35.96
CA GLY A 542 -32.75 -26.84 -36.39
C GLY A 542 -31.63 -26.45 -37.36
N THR A 543 -31.69 -25.24 -37.91
CA THR A 543 -30.77 -24.79 -38.98
C THR A 543 -30.07 -23.46 -38.73
N ASP A 544 -30.70 -22.56 -37.98
CA ASP A 544 -30.27 -21.17 -37.90
C ASP A 544 -29.49 -20.85 -36.62
N SER A 545 -28.88 -19.66 -36.58
CA SER A 545 -27.94 -19.25 -35.54
C SER A 545 -28.51 -18.09 -34.72
N PRO A 546 -28.09 -17.88 -33.45
CA PRO A 546 -27.03 -18.60 -32.73
C PRO A 546 -27.39 -20.03 -32.32
N GLU A 547 -26.39 -20.92 -32.35
CA GLU A 547 -26.51 -22.30 -31.86
C GLU A 547 -26.61 -22.31 -30.32
N LEU A 548 -27.66 -22.97 -29.81
CA LEU A 548 -27.97 -23.03 -28.38
C LEU A 548 -27.25 -24.17 -27.65
N THR A 549 -26.61 -25.09 -28.37
CA THR A 549 -25.83 -26.18 -27.78
C THR A 549 -24.66 -25.61 -26.97
N ASP A 550 -24.60 -25.94 -25.68
CA ASP A 550 -23.60 -25.41 -24.74
C ASP A 550 -23.63 -23.87 -24.60
N TRP A 551 -24.75 -23.23 -24.93
CA TRP A 551 -24.92 -21.78 -24.84
C TRP A 551 -24.55 -21.25 -23.44
N GLY A 552 -23.76 -20.18 -23.42
CA GLY A 552 -23.28 -19.57 -22.18
C GLY A 552 -22.25 -20.40 -21.40
N SER A 553 -21.85 -21.58 -21.89
CA SER A 553 -20.78 -22.37 -21.25
C SER A 553 -19.43 -21.66 -21.36
N ARG A 554 -18.43 -22.10 -20.57
CA ARG A 554 -17.08 -21.52 -20.63
C ARG A 554 -16.51 -21.58 -22.05
N ALA A 555 -16.59 -22.74 -22.71
CA ALA A 555 -16.08 -22.93 -24.06
C ALA A 555 -16.86 -22.08 -25.07
N TRP A 556 -18.19 -22.11 -25.01
CA TRP A 556 -19.04 -21.32 -25.89
C TRP A 556 -18.76 -19.82 -25.76
N THR A 557 -18.58 -19.31 -24.54
CA THR A 557 -18.33 -17.88 -24.30
C THR A 557 -16.93 -17.47 -24.77
N ILE A 558 -15.92 -18.32 -24.58
CA ILE A 558 -14.57 -18.09 -25.12
C ILE A 558 -14.60 -18.03 -26.64
N ASP A 559 -15.23 -19.01 -27.29
CA ASP A 559 -15.35 -19.07 -28.74
C ASP A 559 -16.11 -17.86 -29.28
N PHE A 560 -17.18 -17.44 -28.58
CA PHE A 560 -17.98 -16.29 -28.94
C PHE A 560 -17.21 -14.97 -28.84
N VAL A 561 -16.46 -14.75 -27.75
CA VAL A 561 -15.62 -13.56 -27.59
C VAL A 561 -14.45 -13.58 -28.57
N ALA A 562 -13.93 -14.76 -28.92
CA ALA A 562 -12.86 -14.90 -29.89
C ALA A 562 -13.31 -14.54 -31.31
N ASP A 563 -14.48 -15.02 -31.73
CA ASP A 563 -15.05 -14.75 -33.06
C ASP A 563 -16.59 -14.79 -33.08
N PRO A 564 -17.29 -13.68 -32.79
CA PRO A 564 -18.76 -13.61 -32.86
C PRO A 564 -19.29 -13.70 -34.30
N THR A 565 -18.44 -13.51 -35.32
CA THR A 565 -18.80 -13.61 -36.74
C THR A 565 -18.82 -15.05 -37.26
N HIS A 566 -18.42 -16.02 -36.43
CA HIS A 566 -18.48 -17.42 -36.82
C HIS A 566 -19.96 -17.84 -37.07
N PRO A 567 -20.26 -18.66 -38.10
CA PRO A 567 -21.64 -19.04 -38.43
C PRO A 567 -22.40 -19.73 -37.30
N ARG A 568 -21.71 -20.28 -36.30
CA ARG A 568 -22.32 -20.84 -35.07
C ARG A 568 -23.01 -19.78 -34.20
N PHE A 569 -22.61 -18.52 -34.30
CA PHE A 569 -23.08 -17.42 -33.46
C PHE A 569 -23.96 -16.45 -34.25
N PHE A 570 -23.50 -15.24 -34.57
CA PHE A 570 -24.31 -14.29 -35.34
C PHE A 570 -23.88 -14.20 -36.80
N GLY A 571 -22.75 -14.79 -37.21
CA GLY A 571 -22.41 -14.83 -38.63
C GLY A 571 -22.33 -13.42 -39.25
N ARG A 572 -23.16 -13.19 -40.27
CA ARG A 572 -23.31 -11.87 -40.92
C ARG A 572 -24.18 -10.89 -40.15
N ASP A 573 -24.96 -11.39 -39.20
CA ASP A 573 -25.87 -10.62 -38.35
C ASP A 573 -25.19 -10.12 -37.07
N ASN A 574 -23.87 -10.31 -36.95
CA ASN A 574 -23.08 -9.68 -35.89
C ASN A 574 -23.11 -8.16 -36.07
N ASP A 575 -23.80 -7.46 -35.16
CA ASP A 575 -23.98 -6.00 -35.21
C ASP A 575 -22.65 -5.24 -35.20
N ARG A 576 -21.93 -5.31 -34.06
CA ARG A 576 -20.72 -4.51 -33.82
C ARG A 576 -19.74 -5.13 -32.83
N MET A 577 -19.92 -6.40 -32.45
CA MET A 577 -19.03 -7.06 -31.50
C MET A 577 -17.69 -7.38 -32.20
N PRO A 578 -16.54 -6.91 -31.70
CA PRO A 578 -15.23 -7.21 -32.28
C PRO A 578 -14.86 -8.69 -32.15
N SER A 579 -14.10 -9.21 -33.11
CA SER A 579 -13.56 -10.58 -33.04
C SER A 579 -12.22 -10.57 -32.32
N PHE A 580 -12.21 -10.49 -30.98
CA PHE A 580 -10.99 -10.23 -30.20
C PHE A 580 -9.86 -11.25 -30.44
N GLY A 581 -10.21 -12.52 -30.71
CA GLY A 581 -9.24 -13.58 -30.98
C GLY A 581 -8.70 -13.53 -32.42
N THR A 582 -9.58 -13.35 -33.40
CA THR A 582 -9.21 -13.26 -34.82
C THR A 582 -8.44 -11.97 -35.13
N GLU A 583 -8.84 -10.85 -34.53
CA GLU A 583 -8.17 -9.55 -34.64
C GLU A 583 -6.91 -9.46 -33.77
N LYS A 584 -6.69 -10.42 -32.86
CA LYS A 584 -5.57 -10.49 -31.92
C LYS A 584 -5.44 -9.27 -31.01
N THR A 585 -6.55 -8.61 -30.72
CA THR A 585 -6.62 -7.50 -29.75
C THR A 585 -6.53 -8.01 -28.31
N LEU A 586 -6.99 -9.25 -28.06
CA LEU A 586 -6.78 -9.96 -26.80
C LEU A 586 -6.08 -11.30 -27.06
N THR A 587 -5.22 -11.70 -26.13
CA THR A 587 -4.66 -13.06 -26.13
C THR A 587 -5.71 -14.07 -25.70
N GLN A 588 -5.53 -15.34 -26.09
CA GLN A 588 -6.40 -16.44 -25.64
C GLN A 588 -6.53 -16.48 -24.11
N ARG A 589 -5.44 -16.21 -23.39
CA ARG A 589 -5.43 -16.20 -21.94
C ARG A 589 -6.24 -15.05 -21.34
N GLU A 590 -6.20 -13.87 -21.96
CA GLU A 590 -7.02 -12.72 -21.54
C GLU A 590 -8.51 -12.96 -21.77
N ILE A 591 -8.88 -13.57 -22.90
CA ILE A 591 -10.25 -14.00 -23.19
C ILE A 591 -10.73 -15.00 -22.13
N GLU A 592 -9.92 -16.01 -21.81
CA GLU A 592 -10.23 -16.94 -20.73
C GLU A 592 -10.44 -16.25 -19.38
N MET A 593 -9.58 -15.30 -19.02
CA MET A 593 -9.67 -14.60 -17.72
C MET A 593 -10.92 -13.73 -17.61
N VAL A 594 -11.30 -12.99 -18.66
CA VAL A 594 -12.54 -12.19 -18.62
C VAL A 594 -13.78 -13.08 -18.59
N VAL A 595 -13.78 -14.21 -19.31
CA VAL A 595 -14.87 -15.19 -19.29
C VAL A 595 -14.98 -15.85 -17.91
N ASP A 596 -13.86 -16.30 -17.34
CA ASP A 596 -13.82 -16.90 -16.01
C ASP A 596 -14.31 -15.91 -14.93
N TRP A 597 -13.96 -14.63 -15.06
CA TRP A 597 -14.46 -13.57 -14.18
C TRP A 597 -15.97 -13.33 -14.34
N LEU A 598 -16.47 -13.18 -15.57
CA LEU A 598 -17.90 -12.99 -15.85
C LEU A 598 -18.76 -14.12 -15.28
N ARG A 599 -18.25 -15.35 -15.35
CA ARG A 599 -18.90 -16.56 -14.85
C ARG A 599 -18.78 -16.76 -13.34
N GLY A 600 -17.93 -16.00 -12.65
CA GLY A 600 -17.67 -16.22 -11.23
C GLY A 600 -16.78 -17.44 -10.94
N GLU A 601 -15.98 -17.87 -11.91
CA GLU A 601 -15.26 -19.16 -11.92
C GLU A 601 -13.73 -18.97 -12.00
N TRP A 602 -13.14 -18.34 -10.99
CA TRP A 602 -11.68 -18.26 -10.84
C TRP A 602 -11.13 -19.32 -9.88
N GLN A 603 -9.82 -19.56 -9.95
CA GLN A 603 -9.16 -20.50 -9.05
C GLN A 603 -9.10 -19.91 -7.63
N THR A 604 -9.64 -20.62 -6.64
CA THR A 604 -9.31 -20.37 -5.24
C THR A 604 -8.04 -21.18 -4.92
N PRO A 605 -6.94 -20.56 -4.48
CA PRO A 605 -5.78 -21.30 -4.00
C PRO A 605 -6.23 -22.33 -2.96
N LYS A 606 -5.79 -23.58 -3.11
CA LYS A 606 -5.92 -24.54 -2.00
C LYS A 606 -5.16 -23.93 -0.84
N ALA A 607 -5.82 -23.77 0.32
CA ALA A 607 -5.13 -23.35 1.53
C ALA A 607 -3.89 -24.24 1.67
N ALA A 608 -2.70 -23.64 1.71
CA ALA A 608 -1.50 -24.40 2.03
C ALA A 608 -1.78 -25.16 3.33
N ALA A 609 -1.50 -26.46 3.33
CA ALA A 609 -1.47 -27.22 4.57
C ALA A 609 -0.56 -26.43 5.51
N LYS A 610 -1.11 -25.96 6.64
CA LYS A 610 -0.30 -25.31 7.66
C LYS A 610 0.86 -26.26 7.97
N PRO A 611 2.12 -25.81 7.88
CA PRO A 611 3.26 -26.64 8.22
C PRO A 611 3.20 -27.12 9.66
#